data_AF-A0AAJ5K3X1-F1
#
_entry.id   AF-A0AAJ5K3X1-F1
#
_cell.length_a   1.000
_cell.length_b   1.000
_cell.length_c   1.000
_cell.angle_alpha   90.00
_cell.angle_beta   90.00
_cell.angle_gamma   90.00
#
_symmetry.space_group_name_H-M   'P 1'
#
loop_
_entity.id
_entity.type
_entity.pdbx_description
1 polymer ?
#
loop_
_entity_poly.entity_id
_entity_poly.type
_entity_poly.pdbx_seq_one_letter_code
_entity_poly.pdbx_strand_id
1 'polypeptide(L)'
;MSEFTIITDMSQIPAFTSEAEEAEFWGTHSLAEHLLSREHTNTDLLLPTRPRKSRPTSIRLGTDLERRLCHLAELKGTSYQTLLKEFVLERVYEEEKRLGVI
;
A
#
# COMPACT_ATOMS: atom_id res chain seq x y z
N MET A 1 -3.66 -12.32 36.08
CA MET A 1 -4.16 -11.24 35.22
C MET A 1 -2.96 -10.34 35.01
N SER A 2 -2.38 -10.32 33.82
CA SER A 2 -1.19 -9.52 33.55
C SER A 2 -1.57 -8.04 33.67
N GLU A 3 -1.02 -7.34 34.64
CA GLU A 3 -1.23 -5.90 34.81
C GLU A 3 -0.44 -5.18 33.72
N PHE A 4 -1.14 -4.73 32.68
CA PHE A 4 -0.55 -3.84 31.67
C PHE A 4 -0.69 -2.40 32.14
N THR A 5 0.43 -1.68 32.21
CA THR A 5 0.40 -0.24 32.49
C THR A 5 0.07 0.51 31.21
N ILE A 6 -0.98 1.31 31.23
CA ILE A 6 -1.42 2.07 30.04
C ILE A 6 -0.67 3.40 30.00
N ILE A 7 0.08 3.61 28.93
CA ILE A 7 0.75 4.87 28.60
C ILE A 7 -0.28 5.80 27.97
N THR A 8 -0.49 6.96 28.59
CA THR A 8 -1.42 7.99 28.11
C THR A 8 -0.72 9.18 27.49
N ASP A 9 0.59 9.34 27.73
CA ASP A 9 1.38 10.43 27.15
C ASP A 9 2.71 9.88 26.58
N MET A 10 3.13 10.40 25.43
CA MET A 10 4.39 10.03 24.78
C MET A 10 5.62 10.39 25.64
N SER A 11 5.49 11.33 26.58
CA SER A 11 6.57 11.67 27.52
C SER A 11 6.87 10.56 28.54
N GLN A 12 6.00 9.55 28.66
CA GLN A 12 6.18 8.43 29.58
C GLN A 12 7.07 7.32 28.98
N ILE A 13 7.41 7.41 27.70
CA ILE A 13 8.33 6.50 27.03
C ILE A 13 9.77 7.02 27.28
N PRO A 14 10.61 6.29 28.05
CA PRO A 14 11.98 6.71 28.30
C PRO A 14 12.84 6.56 27.04
N ALA A 15 13.99 7.22 27.02
CA ALA A 15 15.01 6.96 26.01
C ALA A 15 15.71 5.64 26.36
N PHE A 16 15.42 4.58 25.61
CA PHE A 16 16.03 3.27 25.84
C PHE A 16 17.51 3.28 25.49
N THR A 17 18.32 2.63 26.32
CA THR A 17 19.75 2.47 26.08
C THR A 17 20.09 1.15 25.39
N SER A 18 19.16 0.19 25.40
CA SER A 18 19.30 -1.12 24.76
C SER A 18 17.96 -1.72 24.33
N GLU A 19 17.98 -2.61 23.34
CA GLU A 19 16.78 -3.32 22.86
C GLU A 19 16.17 -4.25 23.92
N ALA A 20 16.99 -4.78 24.84
CA ALA A 20 16.51 -5.64 25.92
C ALA A 20 15.64 -4.88 26.92
N GLU A 21 16.04 -3.66 27.26
CA GLU A 21 15.28 -2.73 28.11
C GLU A 21 13.94 -2.34 27.44
N GLU A 22 13.97 -2.10 26.14
CA GLU A 22 12.78 -1.81 25.35
C GLU A 22 11.80 -2.99 25.34
N ALA A 23 12.29 -4.22 25.17
CA ALA A 23 11.46 -5.42 25.16
C ALA A 23 10.76 -5.66 26.51
N GLU A 24 11.45 -5.42 27.62
CA GLU A 24 10.86 -5.52 28.97
C GLU A 24 9.79 -4.44 29.22
N PHE A 25 10.06 -3.22 28.75
CA PHE A 25 9.10 -2.12 28.81
C PHE A 25 7.82 -2.43 28.04
N TRP A 26 7.91 -2.88 26.78
CA TRP A 26 6.74 -3.26 25.98
C TRP A 26 6.07 -4.56 26.42
N GLY A 27 6.77 -5.42 27.18
CA GLY A 27 6.18 -6.58 27.83
C GLY A 27 5.22 -6.22 28.97
N THR A 28 5.36 -5.02 29.55
CA THR A 28 4.61 -4.55 30.72
C THR A 28 3.73 -3.33 30.46
N HIS A 29 3.99 -2.57 29.39
CA HIS A 29 3.30 -1.34 29.05
C HIS A 29 2.55 -1.45 27.71
N SER A 30 1.39 -0.80 27.62
CA SER A 30 0.59 -0.69 26.39
C SER A 30 0.19 0.76 26.14
N LEU A 31 0.06 1.18 24.89
CA LEU A 31 -0.38 2.54 24.54
C LEU A 31 -1.89 2.68 24.70
N ALA A 32 -2.34 3.82 25.22
CA ALA A 32 -3.75 4.19 25.23
C ALA A 32 -4.29 4.35 23.79
N GLU A 33 -5.56 4.01 23.59
CA GLU A 33 -6.25 4.07 22.29
C GLU A 33 -6.08 5.41 21.56
N HIS A 34 -6.09 6.52 22.31
CA HIS A 34 -5.97 7.86 21.74
C HIS A 34 -4.56 8.18 21.21
N LEU A 35 -3.51 7.53 21.73
CA LEU A 35 -2.15 7.64 21.19
C LEU A 35 -1.97 6.76 19.93
N LEU A 36 -2.72 5.65 19.85
CA LEU A 36 -2.79 4.79 18.67
C LEU A 36 -3.68 5.36 17.56
N SER A 37 -4.52 6.34 17.90
CA SER A 37 -5.45 6.98 16.97
C SER A 37 -4.68 7.73 15.88
N ARG A 38 -4.89 7.32 14.64
CA ARG A 38 -4.20 7.76 13.40
C ARG A 38 -4.54 9.19 12.95
N GLU A 39 -4.90 10.08 13.87
CA GLU A 39 -5.26 11.47 13.52
C GLU A 39 -4.03 12.29 13.05
N HIS A 40 -2.82 11.79 13.30
CA HIS A 40 -1.56 12.34 12.75
C HIS A 40 -1.15 11.70 11.42
N THR A 41 -2.08 11.44 10.51
CA THR A 41 -1.67 11.28 9.12
C THR A 41 -1.28 12.65 8.59
N ASN A 42 0.01 12.99 8.66
CA ASN A 42 0.61 14.01 7.81
C ASN A 42 0.23 13.70 6.36
N THR A 43 -0.83 14.35 5.88
CA THR A 43 -1.41 14.14 4.56
C THR A 43 -0.42 14.48 3.44
N ASP A 44 0.61 15.27 3.75
CA ASP A 44 1.66 15.70 2.81
C ASP A 44 2.69 14.61 2.50
N LEU A 45 2.76 13.53 3.29
CA LEU A 45 3.63 12.37 3.03
C LEU A 45 2.89 11.18 2.41
N LEU A 46 1.57 11.28 2.24
CA LEU A 46 0.79 10.25 1.56
C LEU A 46 0.87 10.50 0.05
N LEU A 47 1.39 9.50 -0.68
CA LEU A 47 1.26 9.41 -2.13
C LEU A 47 -0.17 9.82 -2.54
N PRO A 48 -0.34 10.59 -3.64
CA PRO A 48 -1.64 11.10 -4.04
C PRO A 48 -2.66 9.98 -4.00
N THR A 49 -3.75 10.20 -3.25
CA THR A 49 -4.81 9.21 -3.04
C THR A 49 -5.20 8.61 -4.39
N ARG A 50 -4.80 7.36 -4.64
CA ARG A 50 -5.11 6.62 -5.86
C ARG A 50 -6.59 6.85 -6.19
N PRO A 51 -6.97 7.30 -7.41
CA PRO A 51 -8.36 7.57 -7.74
C PRO A 51 -9.21 6.35 -7.40
N ARG A 52 -10.10 6.54 -6.41
CA ARG A 52 -10.63 5.47 -5.56
C ARG A 52 -11.70 4.58 -6.20
N LYS A 53 -12.03 4.71 -7.49
CA LYS A 53 -13.03 3.82 -8.12
C LYS A 53 -12.67 3.48 -9.56
N SER A 54 -12.01 2.34 -9.75
CA SER A 54 -12.06 1.62 -11.03
C SER A 54 -13.49 1.11 -11.25
N ARG A 55 -14.08 1.39 -12.42
CA ARG A 55 -15.36 0.81 -12.83
C ARG A 55 -15.10 -0.49 -13.61
N PRO A 56 -15.87 -1.56 -13.38
CA PRO A 56 -15.78 -2.75 -14.22
C PRO A 56 -16.04 -2.37 -15.67
N THR A 57 -15.22 -2.89 -16.59
CA THR A 57 -15.39 -2.70 -18.03
C THR A 57 -15.22 -4.04 -18.71
N SER A 58 -16.14 -4.39 -19.60
CA SER A 58 -16.03 -5.59 -20.42
C SER A 58 -15.26 -5.24 -21.70
N ILE A 59 -14.19 -5.98 -21.97
CA ILE A 59 -13.38 -5.87 -23.19
C ILE A 59 -13.40 -7.23 -23.86
N ARG A 60 -13.68 -7.27 -25.17
CA ARG A 60 -13.58 -8.51 -25.96
C ARG A 60 -12.15 -8.65 -26.46
N LEU A 61 -11.52 -9.77 -26.13
CA LEU A 61 -10.19 -10.12 -26.60
C LEU A 61 -10.29 -11.32 -27.53
N GLY A 62 -9.42 -11.36 -28.55
CA GLY A 62 -9.26 -12.56 -29.37
C GLY A 62 -8.65 -13.69 -28.53
N THR A 63 -9.08 -14.93 -28.76
CA THR A 63 -8.64 -16.10 -27.99
C THR A 63 -7.13 -16.37 -28.08
N ASP A 64 -6.48 -15.96 -29.17
CA ASP A 64 -5.02 -16.02 -29.30
C ASP A 64 -4.32 -15.01 -28.38
N LEU A 65 -4.78 -13.76 -28.40
CA LEU A 65 -4.21 -12.69 -27.59
C LEU A 65 -4.37 -12.98 -26.10
N GLU A 66 -5.54 -13.46 -25.67
CA GLU A 66 -5.79 -13.84 -24.28
C GLU A 66 -4.81 -14.93 -23.81
N ARG A 67 -4.61 -15.98 -24.60
CA ARG A 67 -3.64 -17.04 -24.29
C ARG A 67 -2.22 -16.51 -24.17
N ARG A 68 -1.82 -15.62 -25.09
CA ARG A 68 -0.49 -14.99 -25.05
C ARG A 68 -0.31 -14.10 -23.82
N LEU A 69 -1.34 -13.35 -23.44
CA LEU A 69 -1.33 -12.52 -22.22
C LEU A 69 -1.21 -13.37 -20.96
N CYS A 70 -1.96 -14.47 -20.86
CA CYS A 70 -1.86 -15.41 -19.74
C CYS A 70 -0.44 -15.98 -19.62
N HIS A 71 0.12 -16.47 -20.73
CA HIS A 71 1.47 -17.01 -20.73
C HIS A 71 2.53 -15.96 -20.32
N LEU A 72 2.44 -14.73 -20.84
CA LEU A 72 3.34 -13.65 -20.46
C LEU A 72 3.19 -13.25 -18.99
N ALA A 73 1.97 -13.32 -18.44
CA ALA A 73 1.70 -13.01 -17.06
C ALA A 73 2.31 -14.05 -16.11
N GLU A 74 2.21 -15.34 -16.47
CA GLU A 74 2.88 -16.44 -15.76
C GLU A 74 4.40 -16.24 -15.73
N LEU A 75 5.02 -15.94 -16.88
CA LEU A 75 6.46 -15.68 -16.97
C LEU A 75 6.90 -14.47 -16.12
N LYS A 76 6.02 -13.47 -15.97
CA LYS A 76 6.26 -12.26 -15.17
C LYS A 76 5.85 -12.42 -13.70
N GLY A 77 5.29 -13.57 -13.30
CA GLY A 77 4.81 -13.79 -11.94
C GLY A 77 3.66 -12.87 -11.53
N THR A 78 2.79 -12.48 -12.48
CA THR A 78 1.65 -11.57 -12.25
C THR A 78 0.36 -12.15 -12.81
N SER A 79 -0.78 -11.52 -12.52
CA SER A 79 -2.07 -11.92 -13.11
C SER A 79 -2.22 -11.34 -14.52
N TYR A 80 -2.92 -12.04 -15.42
CA TYR A 80 -3.18 -11.51 -16.78
C TYR A 80 -3.89 -10.15 -16.73
N GLN A 81 -4.78 -9.94 -15.74
CA GLN A 81 -5.50 -8.69 -15.57
C GLN A 81 -4.58 -7.55 -15.16
N THR A 82 -3.61 -7.82 -14.28
CA THR A 82 -2.59 -6.85 -13.87
C THR A 82 -1.72 -6.48 -15.07
N LEU A 83 -1.20 -7.49 -15.77
CA LEU A 83 -0.35 -7.28 -16.95
C LEU A 83 -1.08 -6.49 -18.04
N LEU A 84 -2.33 -6.82 -18.31
CA LEU A 84 -3.16 -6.10 -19.29
C LEU A 84 -3.32 -4.62 -18.90
N LYS A 85 -3.54 -4.32 -17.61
CA LYS A 85 -3.67 -2.93 -17.13
C LYS A 85 -2.36 -2.16 -17.30
N GLU A 86 -1.23 -2.78 -17.03
CA GLU A 86 0.10 -2.18 -17.22
C GLU A 86 0.34 -1.86 -18.70
N PHE A 87 0.12 -2.83 -19.60
CA PHE A 87 0.27 -2.61 -21.04
C PHE A 87 -0.64 -1.51 -21.58
N VAL A 88 -1.89 -1.45 -21.15
CA VAL A 88 -2.82 -0.39 -21.56
C VAL A 88 -2.35 0.96 -21.03
N LEU A 89 -1.90 1.04 -19.78
CA LEU A 89 -1.41 2.27 -19.17
C LEU A 89 -0.17 2.81 -19.92
N GLU A 90 0.81 1.95 -20.17
CA GLU A 90 2.02 2.30 -20.92
C GLU A 90 1.68 2.82 -22.31
N ARG A 91 0.82 2.10 -23.04
CA ARG A 91 0.44 2.46 -24.41
C ARG A 91 -0.35 3.77 -24.47
N VAL A 92 -1.23 4.02 -23.51
CA VAL A 92 -1.98 5.29 -23.41
C VAL A 92 -1.01 6.44 -23.17
N TYR A 93 -0.11 6.30 -22.20
CA TYR A 93 0.88 7.34 -21.87
C TYR A 93 1.78 7.68 -23.07
N GLU A 94 2.21 6.67 -23.84
CA GLU A 94 2.97 6.89 -25.08
C GLU A 94 2.18 7.64 -26.15
N GLU A 95 0.88 7.35 -26.30
CA GLU A 95 0.02 8.05 -27.26
C GLU A 95 -0.28 9.49 -26.80
N GLU A 96 -0.52 9.71 -25.50
CA GLU A 96 -0.69 11.06 -24.94
C GLU A 96 0.54 11.94 -25.21
N LYS A 97 1.75 11.39 -25.03
CA LYS A 97 3.00 12.06 -25.41
C LYS A 97 3.09 12.35 -26.90
N ARG A 98 2.76 11.37 -27.75
CA ARG A 98 2.82 11.54 -29.21
C ARG A 98 1.86 12.62 -29.71
N LEU A 99 0.70 12.73 -29.07
CA LEU A 99 -0.34 13.71 -29.38
C LEU A 99 -0.12 15.06 -28.69
N GLY A 100 0.90 15.20 -27.83
CA GLY A 100 1.20 16.43 -27.09
C GLY A 100 0.14 16.80 -26.06
N VAL A 101 -0.59 15.82 -25.53
CA VAL A 101 -1.58 16.01 -24.45
C VAL A 101 -0.88 16.16 -23.10
N ILE A 102 0.29 15.54 -22.95
CA ILE A 102 1.19 15.60 -21.79
C ILE A 102 2.64 15.80 -22.24
#